data_AF-A0A370EEU5-F1
#
_entry.id   AF-A0A370EEU5-F1
#
_cell.length_a   1.000
_cell.length_b   1.000
_cell.length_c   1.000
_cell.angle_alpha   90.00
_cell.angle_beta   90.00
_cell.angle_gamma   90.00
#
_symmetry.space_group_name_H-M   'P 1'
#
loop_
_entity.id
_entity.type
_entity.pdbx_description
1 polymer ?
#
loop_
_entity_poly.entity_id
_entity_poly.type
_entity_poly.pdbx_seq_one_letter_code
_entity_poly.pdbx_strand_id
1 'polypeptide(L)'
;MDTKKITFVIAGVALIYLLMKSNTIFAAPTRSKTLRGCDPLGCGNYGASRSGGTRKHGGIDFRAIPGEAIYSPISGTITRILLAYANDPKYTGIEIKNATHTVQMFYLTPTVKVGAKVISGQKVGVAQDISAKHGATMVNHVHFEVYDKKGVLINPTDLIDTTVINTNLVLKYGMYDSTEVAELQRRLGITIDGDFGQQTQAALFKAKGVKEIALKSY
;
A
#
# COMPACT_ATOMS: atom_id res chain seq x y z
N MET A 1 51.69 -5.39 43.99
CA MET A 1 50.37 -5.99 43.71
C MET A 1 49.48 -4.83 43.32
N ASP A 2 49.35 -4.60 42.01
CA ASP A 2 48.55 -3.50 41.52
C ASP A 2 47.92 -3.87 40.18
N THR A 3 46.74 -3.29 40.02
CA THR A 3 45.61 -3.63 39.17
C THR A 3 45.87 -3.71 37.66
N LYS A 4 45.12 -4.58 36.98
CA LYS A 4 44.36 -4.22 35.76
C LYS A 4 43.23 -5.21 35.51
N LYS A 5 42.01 -4.69 35.69
CA LYS A 5 40.73 -5.34 35.38
C LYS A 5 40.68 -5.66 33.89
N ILE A 6 40.37 -6.90 33.55
CA ILE A 6 40.10 -7.35 32.18
C ILE A 6 38.73 -6.80 31.80
N THR A 7 38.71 -5.76 30.97
CA THR A 7 37.48 -5.23 30.38
C THR A 7 37.11 -6.13 29.20
N PHE A 8 36.05 -6.91 29.33
CA PHE A 8 35.43 -7.62 28.20
C PHE A 8 34.85 -6.58 27.23
N VAL A 9 35.50 -6.43 26.07
CA VAL A 9 34.90 -5.74 24.92
C VAL A 9 33.97 -6.73 24.24
N ILE A 10 32.71 -6.79 24.66
CA ILE A 10 31.62 -7.35 23.86
C ILE A 10 30.91 -6.16 23.20
N ALA A 11 31.56 -5.58 22.20
CA ALA A 11 30.98 -4.56 21.34
C ALA A 11 31.23 -5.00 19.90
N GLY A 12 30.22 -5.62 19.27
CA GLY A 12 30.31 -5.89 17.84
C GLY A 12 29.48 -7.03 17.24
N VAL A 13 28.35 -7.44 17.83
CA VAL A 13 27.41 -8.34 17.11
C VAL A 13 25.97 -7.79 17.02
N ALA A 14 25.63 -6.73 17.74
CA ALA A 14 24.30 -6.09 17.65
C ALA A 14 24.28 -4.84 16.74
N LEU A 15 25.09 -4.81 15.67
CA LEU A 15 25.07 -3.74 14.66
C LEU A 15 25.00 -4.31 13.24
N ILE A 16 24.27 -5.41 13.06
CA ILE A 16 23.92 -5.96 11.75
C ILE A 16 22.43 -6.31 11.78
N TYR A 17 21.56 -5.33 12.05
CA TYR A 17 20.11 -5.45 11.82
C TYR A 17 19.43 -4.08 11.65
N LEU A 18 20.12 -3.11 11.05
CA LEU A 18 19.50 -1.83 10.69
C LEU A 18 19.94 -1.32 9.31
N LEU A 19 20.16 -2.26 8.39
CA LEU A 19 20.33 -1.98 6.97
C LEU A 19 19.39 -2.87 6.14
N MET A 20 18.08 -2.77 6.40
CA MET A 20 17.08 -3.25 5.45
C MET A 20 15.97 -2.23 5.29
N LYS A 21 16.11 -1.47 4.20
CA LYS A 21 15.05 -0.86 3.39
C LYS A 21 14.06 0.06 4.14
N SER A 22 14.26 1.37 3.97
CA SER A 22 13.14 2.26 3.69
C SER A 22 12.48 1.83 2.36
N ASN A 23 11.80 0.68 2.37
CA ASN A 23 10.81 0.39 1.34
C ASN A 23 9.82 1.54 1.46
N THR A 24 9.77 2.42 0.46
CA THR A 24 8.79 3.49 0.46
C THR A 24 7.47 2.79 0.19
N ILE A 25 6.78 2.39 1.26
CA ILE A 25 5.52 1.69 1.15
C ILE A 25 4.50 2.70 0.63
N PHE A 26 4.09 2.53 -0.62
CA PHE A 26 3.03 3.29 -1.25
C PHE A 26 1.69 2.93 -0.61
N ALA A 27 0.81 3.91 -0.51
CA ALA A 27 -0.56 3.66 -0.12
C ALA A 27 -1.29 2.92 -1.24
N ALA A 28 -2.25 2.06 -0.89
CA ALA A 28 -3.11 1.44 -1.89
C ALA A 28 -4.05 2.49 -2.52
N PRO A 29 -4.35 2.39 -3.83
CA PRO A 29 -5.33 3.25 -4.50
C PRO A 29 -6.77 3.11 -3.97
N THR A 30 -7.11 1.95 -3.38
CA THR A 30 -8.44 1.65 -2.84
C THR A 30 -8.36 1.38 -1.34
N ARG A 31 -9.44 1.66 -0.61
CA ARG A 31 -9.49 1.39 0.86
C ARG A 31 -9.40 -0.09 1.18
N SER A 32 -9.96 -0.94 0.33
CA SER A 32 -9.96 -2.39 0.52
C SER A 32 -8.56 -3.00 0.38
N LYS A 33 -7.64 -2.29 -0.30
CA LYS A 33 -6.29 -2.77 -0.67
C LYS A 33 -6.30 -4.11 -1.43
N THR A 34 -7.46 -4.55 -1.89
CA THR A 34 -7.66 -5.91 -2.38
C THR A 34 -7.23 -5.98 -3.84
N LEU A 35 -6.31 -6.87 -4.16
CA LEU A 35 -5.93 -7.14 -5.54
C LEU A 35 -7.03 -7.88 -6.28
N ARG A 36 -7.17 -7.62 -7.59
CA ARG A 36 -8.20 -8.21 -8.45
C ARG A 36 -8.19 -9.74 -8.40
N GLY A 37 -7.00 -10.35 -8.39
CA GLY A 37 -6.83 -11.78 -8.60
C GLY A 37 -7.00 -12.13 -10.08
N CYS A 38 -7.61 -13.28 -10.37
CA CYS A 38 -7.95 -13.71 -11.73
C CYS A 38 -9.46 -13.81 -11.91
N ASP A 39 -9.91 -13.49 -13.12
CA ASP A 39 -11.26 -13.72 -13.62
C ASP A 39 -11.18 -14.31 -15.04
N PRO A 40 -12.31 -14.65 -15.71
CA PRO A 40 -12.28 -15.27 -17.03
C PRO A 40 -11.55 -14.47 -18.12
N LEU A 41 -11.31 -13.17 -17.89
CA LEU A 41 -10.64 -12.27 -18.83
C LEU A 41 -9.15 -12.08 -18.51
N GLY A 42 -8.66 -12.72 -17.46
CA GLY A 42 -7.23 -12.79 -17.10
C GLY A 42 -6.94 -12.42 -15.65
N CYS A 43 -5.65 -12.30 -15.34
CA CYS A 43 -5.16 -12.00 -14.00
C CYS A 43 -4.62 -10.57 -13.87
N GLY A 44 -4.87 -9.94 -12.72
CA GLY A 44 -4.49 -8.56 -12.45
C GLY A 44 -3.10 -8.37 -11.82
N ASN A 45 -2.26 -9.40 -11.71
CA ASN A 45 -0.90 -9.26 -11.18
C ASN A 45 0.08 -8.71 -12.23
N TYR A 46 1.19 -8.13 -11.78
CA TYR A 46 2.27 -7.68 -12.64
C TYR A 46 2.84 -8.84 -13.45
N GLY A 47 3.14 -8.60 -14.72
CA GLY A 47 3.70 -9.60 -15.61
C GLY A 47 2.71 -10.64 -16.12
N ALA A 48 1.43 -10.60 -15.71
CA ALA A 48 0.40 -11.53 -16.18
C ALA A 48 0.30 -11.50 -17.71
N SER A 49 0.07 -12.68 -18.30
CA SER A 49 -0.04 -12.83 -19.75
C SER A 49 -1.18 -11.97 -20.31
N ARG A 50 -0.93 -11.34 -21.45
CA ARG A 50 -1.89 -10.57 -22.24
C ARG A 50 -1.70 -10.93 -23.70
N SER A 51 -2.78 -10.84 -24.49
CA SER A 51 -2.73 -11.05 -25.94
C SER A 51 -2.08 -12.40 -26.33
N GLY A 52 -2.46 -13.48 -25.65
CA GLY A 52 -1.92 -14.82 -25.90
C GLY A 52 -0.44 -15.01 -25.54
N GLY A 53 0.12 -14.15 -24.67
CA GLY A 53 1.52 -14.22 -24.23
C GLY A 53 2.47 -13.25 -24.93
N THR A 54 1.99 -12.54 -25.96
CA THR A 54 2.79 -11.55 -26.69
C THR A 54 3.02 -10.26 -25.92
N ARG A 55 2.19 -9.99 -24.91
CA ARG A 55 2.35 -8.84 -24.01
C ARG A 55 2.25 -9.28 -22.55
N LYS A 56 2.80 -8.44 -21.67
CA LYS A 56 2.69 -8.57 -20.22
C LYS A 56 1.85 -7.43 -19.64
N HIS A 57 1.19 -7.71 -18.54
CA HIS A 57 0.50 -6.71 -17.74
C HIS A 57 1.51 -5.78 -17.06
N GLY A 58 1.39 -4.47 -17.28
CA GLY A 58 2.36 -3.47 -16.84
C GLY A 58 2.25 -3.07 -15.36
N GLY A 59 1.20 -3.50 -14.68
CA GLY A 59 0.92 -3.06 -13.32
C GLY A 59 0.23 -4.12 -12.49
N ILE A 60 -0.39 -3.69 -11.41
CA ILE A 60 -1.32 -4.51 -10.63
C ILE A 60 -2.71 -3.87 -10.61
N ASP A 61 -3.73 -4.71 -10.51
CA ASP A 61 -5.12 -4.27 -10.48
C ASP A 61 -5.66 -4.33 -9.06
N PHE A 62 -6.17 -3.20 -8.56
CA PHE A 62 -6.90 -3.12 -7.29
C PHE A 62 -8.39 -3.23 -7.54
N ARG A 63 -9.08 -4.18 -6.88
CA ARG A 63 -10.54 -4.26 -6.93
C ARG A 63 -11.14 -2.93 -6.53
N ALA A 64 -12.07 -2.45 -7.34
CA ALA A 64 -12.75 -1.20 -7.12
C ALA A 64 -14.26 -1.34 -7.35
N ILE A 65 -15.07 -0.78 -6.48
CA ILE A 65 -16.50 -0.57 -6.68
C ILE A 65 -16.67 0.68 -7.56
N PRO A 66 -17.43 0.63 -8.65
CA PRO A 66 -17.72 1.81 -9.46
C PRO A 66 -18.16 3.01 -8.60
N GLY A 67 -17.53 4.17 -8.81
CA GLY A 67 -17.80 5.40 -8.07
C GLY A 67 -17.12 5.51 -6.70
N GLU A 68 -16.44 4.48 -6.19
CA GLU A 68 -15.72 4.58 -4.92
C GLU A 68 -14.56 5.57 -4.99
N ALA A 69 -14.15 6.13 -3.85
CA ALA A 69 -13.03 7.05 -3.79
C ALA A 69 -11.69 6.35 -4.08
N ILE A 70 -10.88 6.97 -4.94
CA ILE A 70 -9.52 6.53 -5.26
C ILE A 70 -8.51 7.50 -4.65
N TYR A 71 -7.44 6.93 -4.09
CA TYR A 71 -6.46 7.63 -3.28
C TYR A 71 -5.08 7.66 -3.94
N SER A 72 -4.32 8.71 -3.66
CA SER A 72 -2.95 8.90 -4.16
C SER A 72 -2.01 7.88 -3.51
N PRO A 73 -1.29 7.04 -4.27
CA PRO A 73 -0.35 6.07 -3.69
C PRO A 73 0.93 6.70 -3.15
N ILE A 74 1.28 7.88 -3.68
CA ILE A 74 2.47 8.65 -3.32
C ILE A 74 2.13 10.12 -3.08
N SER A 75 2.96 10.81 -2.33
CA SER A 75 2.99 12.28 -2.34
C SER A 75 3.73 12.76 -3.59
N GLY A 76 3.19 13.76 -4.28
CA GLY A 76 3.76 14.25 -5.54
C GLY A 76 2.91 15.32 -6.22
N THR A 77 3.12 15.50 -7.51
CA THR A 77 2.38 16.42 -8.37
C THR A 77 1.62 15.64 -9.43
N ILE A 78 0.36 16.00 -9.69
CA ILE A 78 -0.40 15.50 -10.83
C ILE A 78 0.20 16.09 -12.11
N THR A 79 0.82 15.27 -12.95
CA THR A 79 1.50 15.74 -14.17
C THR A 79 0.62 15.62 -15.39
N ARG A 80 -0.27 14.61 -15.46
CA ARG A 80 -1.10 14.31 -16.64
C ARG A 80 -2.45 13.72 -16.26
N ILE A 81 -3.45 13.98 -17.10
CA ILE A 81 -4.64 13.14 -17.22
C ILE A 81 -4.37 12.17 -18.37
N LEU A 82 -4.57 10.88 -18.12
CA LEU A 82 -4.29 9.81 -19.05
C LEU A 82 -5.58 9.30 -19.70
N LEU A 83 -5.48 8.76 -20.91
CA LEU A 83 -6.52 7.96 -21.54
C LEU A 83 -6.07 6.49 -21.50
N ALA A 84 -6.93 5.59 -21.01
CA ALA A 84 -6.63 4.17 -21.00
C ALA A 84 -6.66 3.56 -22.40
N TYR A 85 -7.46 4.15 -23.30
CA TYR A 85 -7.62 3.72 -24.68
C TYR A 85 -7.57 4.92 -25.61
N ALA A 86 -6.80 4.83 -26.71
CA ALA A 86 -6.67 5.92 -27.67
C ALA A 86 -8.00 6.26 -28.37
N ASN A 87 -8.89 5.27 -28.53
CA ASN A 87 -10.17 5.39 -29.24
C ASN A 87 -11.39 5.43 -28.31
N ASP A 88 -11.19 5.50 -26.98
CA ASP A 88 -12.29 5.56 -26.02
C ASP A 88 -11.95 6.52 -24.89
N PRO A 89 -12.28 7.82 -25.04
CA PRO A 89 -11.91 8.85 -24.08
C PRO A 89 -12.69 8.76 -22.77
N LYS A 90 -13.69 7.87 -22.68
CA LYS A 90 -14.47 7.65 -21.46
C LYS A 90 -13.59 7.13 -20.33
N TYR A 91 -12.60 6.29 -20.64
CA TYR A 91 -11.76 5.64 -19.63
C TYR A 91 -10.46 6.39 -19.43
N THR A 92 -10.35 7.02 -18.26
CA THR A 92 -9.28 7.96 -17.95
C THR A 92 -8.39 7.47 -16.81
N GLY A 93 -7.34 8.23 -16.57
CA GLY A 93 -6.39 7.99 -15.50
C GLY A 93 -5.67 9.26 -15.08
N ILE A 94 -4.75 9.12 -14.12
CA ILE A 94 -3.85 10.19 -13.69
C ILE A 94 -2.42 9.70 -13.65
N GLU A 95 -1.50 10.63 -13.86
CA GLU A 95 -0.07 10.45 -13.57
C GLU A 95 0.31 11.32 -12.38
N ILE A 96 0.93 10.71 -11.36
CA ILE A 96 1.50 11.41 -10.19
C ILE A 96 3.00 11.20 -10.22
N LYS A 97 3.76 12.29 -10.11
CA LYS A 97 5.23 12.25 -10.12
C LYS A 97 5.82 12.90 -8.89
N ASN A 98 6.88 12.29 -8.36
CA ASN A 98 7.76 12.89 -7.36
C ASN A 98 9.24 12.73 -7.78
N ALA A 99 10.16 12.97 -6.85
CA ALA A 99 11.60 12.94 -7.13
C ALA A 99 12.14 11.54 -7.49
N THR A 100 11.45 10.47 -7.09
CA THR A 100 11.94 9.10 -7.19
C THR A 100 11.07 8.19 -8.06
N HIS A 101 9.79 8.50 -8.22
CA HIS A 101 8.84 7.64 -8.93
C HIS A 101 7.85 8.43 -9.77
N THR A 102 7.34 7.76 -10.80
CA THR A 102 6.12 8.12 -11.51
C THR A 102 5.10 7.01 -11.31
N VAL A 103 3.88 7.36 -10.93
CA VAL A 103 2.75 6.46 -10.77
C VAL A 103 1.73 6.79 -11.84
N GLN A 104 1.24 5.77 -12.54
CA GLN A 104 0.08 5.90 -13.42
C GLN A 104 -1.06 5.06 -12.87
N MET A 105 -2.25 5.66 -12.80
CA MET A 105 -3.48 4.96 -12.40
C MET A 105 -4.54 5.15 -13.47
N PHE A 106 -5.18 4.06 -13.90
CA PHE A 106 -6.26 4.10 -14.89
C PHE A 106 -7.58 3.58 -14.33
N TYR A 107 -8.65 3.84 -15.09
CA TYR A 107 -10.03 3.52 -14.74
C TYR A 107 -10.51 4.32 -13.53
N LEU A 108 -10.16 5.60 -13.50
CA LEU A 108 -10.67 6.57 -12.53
C LEU A 108 -10.99 7.91 -13.21
N THR A 109 -12.02 8.59 -12.71
CA THR A 109 -12.32 9.97 -13.06
C THR A 109 -11.63 10.89 -12.05
N PRO A 110 -10.69 11.74 -12.48
CA PRO A 110 -9.94 12.61 -11.58
C PRO A 110 -10.84 13.66 -10.91
N THR A 111 -10.65 13.89 -9.62
CA THR A 111 -11.23 15.03 -8.88
C THR A 111 -10.19 16.13 -8.60
N VAL A 112 -8.97 15.96 -9.11
CA VAL A 112 -7.85 16.90 -9.02
C VAL A 112 -7.39 17.31 -10.41
N LYS A 113 -6.73 18.47 -10.50
CA LYS A 113 -6.25 19.04 -11.77
C LYS A 113 -4.76 18.77 -11.97
N VAL A 114 -4.31 18.78 -13.23
CA VAL A 114 -2.88 18.84 -13.56
C VAL A 114 -2.23 20.05 -12.87
N GLY A 115 -1.03 19.84 -12.34
CA GLY A 115 -0.29 20.81 -11.53
C GLY A 115 -0.61 20.76 -10.03
N ALA A 116 -1.67 20.08 -9.60
CA ALA A 116 -1.99 19.96 -8.18
C ALA A 116 -0.95 19.11 -7.43
N LYS A 117 -0.54 19.57 -6.24
CA LYS A 117 0.22 18.77 -5.28
C LYS A 117 -0.75 17.91 -4.47
N VAL A 118 -0.39 16.65 -4.28
CA VAL A 118 -1.16 15.68 -3.50
C VAL A 118 -0.26 14.98 -2.49
N ILE A 119 -0.82 14.58 -1.37
CA ILE A 119 -0.14 13.73 -0.39
C ILE A 119 -0.60 12.27 -0.52
N SER A 120 0.26 11.32 -0.14
CA SER A 120 -0.11 9.90 -0.07
C SER A 120 -1.37 9.70 0.79
N GLY A 121 -2.31 8.88 0.31
CA GLY A 121 -3.61 8.67 0.94
C GLY A 121 -4.66 9.76 0.70
N GLN A 122 -4.33 10.85 -0.03
CA GLN A 122 -5.31 11.87 -0.39
C GLN A 122 -6.25 11.36 -1.49
N LYS A 123 -7.56 11.66 -1.41
CA LYS A 123 -8.51 11.37 -2.49
C LYS A 123 -8.13 12.16 -3.76
N VAL A 124 -8.00 11.46 -4.88
CA VAL A 124 -7.62 12.03 -6.19
C VAL A 124 -8.63 11.75 -7.31
N GLY A 125 -9.59 10.86 -7.07
CA GLY A 125 -10.62 10.56 -8.05
C GLY A 125 -11.71 9.64 -7.52
N VAL A 126 -12.51 9.15 -8.45
CA VAL A 126 -13.48 8.08 -8.23
C VAL A 126 -13.29 6.97 -9.26
N ALA A 127 -13.51 5.72 -8.88
CA ALA A 127 -13.35 4.57 -9.76
C ALA A 127 -14.37 4.61 -10.91
N GLN A 128 -13.92 4.25 -12.11
CA GLN A 128 -14.79 4.02 -13.25
C GLN A 128 -15.25 2.56 -13.28
N ASP A 129 -16.29 2.29 -14.07
CA ASP A 129 -16.77 0.93 -14.33
C ASP A 129 -16.12 0.37 -15.60
N ILE A 130 -14.99 -0.32 -15.43
CA ILE A 130 -14.29 -1.02 -16.51
C ILE A 130 -15.01 -2.31 -16.93
N SER A 131 -15.85 -2.88 -16.05
CA SER A 131 -16.69 -4.04 -16.39
C SER A 131 -17.76 -3.69 -17.43
N ALA A 132 -18.26 -2.45 -17.42
CA ALA A 132 -19.15 -1.95 -18.47
C ALA A 132 -18.52 -1.97 -19.89
N LYS A 133 -17.17 -1.97 -20.00
CA LYS A 133 -16.46 -2.08 -21.28
C LYS A 133 -16.18 -3.53 -21.68
N HIS A 134 -15.76 -4.35 -20.73
CA HIS A 134 -15.24 -5.71 -21.00
C HIS A 134 -16.24 -6.83 -20.70
N GLY A 135 -17.43 -6.49 -20.19
CA GLY A 135 -18.49 -7.43 -19.84
C GLY A 135 -18.55 -7.76 -18.35
N ALA A 136 -19.68 -8.32 -17.93
CA ALA A 136 -20.02 -8.55 -16.52
C ALA A 136 -19.10 -9.53 -15.77
N THR A 137 -18.30 -10.33 -16.49
CA THR A 137 -17.31 -11.25 -15.89
C THR A 137 -16.00 -10.56 -15.50
N MET A 138 -15.79 -9.32 -15.96
CA MET A 138 -14.66 -8.49 -15.54
C MET A 138 -14.84 -8.05 -14.09
N VAL A 139 -13.91 -8.44 -13.22
CA VAL A 139 -13.85 -7.87 -11.87
C VAL A 139 -13.39 -6.42 -11.99
N ASN A 140 -14.27 -5.49 -11.64
CA ASN A 140 -13.98 -4.05 -11.73
C ASN A 140 -12.76 -3.66 -10.89
N HIS A 141 -11.90 -2.79 -11.43
CA HIS A 141 -10.62 -2.47 -10.82
C HIS A 141 -10.06 -1.12 -11.27
N VAL A 142 -9.09 -0.61 -10.50
CA VAL A 142 -8.15 0.44 -10.90
C VAL A 142 -6.82 -0.21 -11.26
N HIS A 143 -6.29 0.12 -12.43
CA HIS A 143 -4.96 -0.35 -12.87
C HIS A 143 -3.88 0.57 -12.33
N PHE A 144 -2.82 0.02 -11.72
CA PHE A 144 -1.76 0.76 -11.06
C PHE A 144 -0.38 0.35 -11.58
N GLU A 145 0.33 1.30 -12.19
CA GLU A 145 1.69 1.14 -12.72
C GLU A 145 2.68 2.05 -11.98
N VAL A 146 3.92 1.57 -11.81
CA VAL A 146 5.00 2.30 -11.16
C VAL A 146 6.22 2.32 -12.06
N TYR A 147 6.81 3.49 -12.20
CA TYR A 147 8.06 3.71 -12.87
C TYR A 147 9.08 4.28 -11.91
N ASP A 148 10.33 3.82 -12.00
CA ASP A 148 11.45 4.38 -11.25
C ASP A 148 11.84 5.78 -11.77
N LYS A 149 12.85 6.39 -11.13
CA LYS A 149 13.36 7.72 -11.50
C LYS A 149 13.87 7.78 -12.96
N LYS A 150 14.29 6.65 -13.53
CA LYS A 150 14.77 6.54 -14.91
C LYS A 150 13.63 6.31 -15.90
N GLY A 151 12.39 6.20 -15.44
CA GLY A 151 11.23 5.91 -16.27
C GLY A 151 11.10 4.43 -16.64
N VAL A 152 11.81 3.54 -15.94
CA VAL A 152 11.68 2.09 -16.14
C VAL A 152 10.49 1.58 -15.35
N LEU A 153 9.61 0.84 -16.02
CA LEU A 153 8.48 0.17 -15.37
C LEU A 153 9.00 -0.90 -14.41
N ILE A 154 8.54 -0.87 -13.16
CA ILE A 154 8.96 -1.79 -12.10
C ILE A 154 7.75 -2.52 -11.51
N ASN A 155 8.00 -3.71 -10.97
CA ASN A 155 6.96 -4.49 -10.30
C ASN A 155 6.48 -3.76 -9.02
N PRO A 156 5.21 -3.34 -8.94
CA PRO A 156 4.70 -2.62 -7.78
C PRO A 156 4.35 -3.50 -6.57
N THR A 157 4.36 -4.83 -6.72
CA THR A 157 3.84 -5.78 -5.70
C THR A 157 4.47 -5.56 -4.32
N ASP A 158 5.78 -5.36 -4.26
CA ASP A 158 6.51 -5.18 -2.99
C ASP A 158 6.63 -3.71 -2.56
N LEU A 159 6.05 -2.79 -3.34
CA LEU A 159 6.09 -1.35 -3.09
C LEU A 159 4.80 -0.84 -2.45
N ILE A 160 3.75 -1.67 -2.33
CA ILE A 160 2.46 -1.24 -1.80
C ILE A 160 2.13 -1.98 -0.51
N ASP A 161 1.60 -1.24 0.46
CA ASP A 161 0.95 -1.84 1.61
C ASP A 161 -0.36 -2.51 1.17
N THR A 162 -0.33 -3.81 0.92
CA THR A 162 -1.53 -4.62 0.69
C THR A 162 -2.06 -5.26 1.97
N THR A 163 -1.44 -4.98 3.12
CA THR A 163 -1.84 -5.54 4.41
C THR A 163 -3.26 -5.12 4.74
N VAL A 164 -4.16 -6.10 4.68
CA VAL A 164 -5.54 -5.99 5.14
C VAL A 164 -5.55 -6.35 6.62
N ILE A 165 -5.75 -5.33 7.46
CA ILE A 165 -5.80 -5.48 8.91
C ILE A 165 -7.17 -6.03 9.30
N ASN A 166 -7.22 -7.16 10.02
CA ASN A 166 -8.47 -7.65 10.57
C ASN A 166 -8.91 -6.80 11.77
N THR A 167 -9.79 -5.83 11.52
CA THR A 167 -10.27 -4.91 12.56
C THR A 167 -11.16 -5.58 13.61
N ASN A 168 -11.66 -6.79 13.36
CA ASN A 168 -12.44 -7.58 14.30
C ASN A 168 -11.59 -8.49 15.20
N LEU A 169 -10.30 -8.68 14.88
CA LEU A 169 -9.40 -9.52 15.67
C LEU A 169 -9.20 -8.92 17.06
N VAL A 170 -9.47 -9.70 18.10
CA VAL A 170 -9.17 -9.30 19.49
C VAL A 170 -7.67 -9.44 19.72
N LEU A 171 -7.01 -8.30 19.85
CA LEU A 171 -5.58 -8.18 20.10
C LEU A 171 -5.30 -8.29 21.60
N LYS A 172 -4.38 -9.15 21.99
CA LYS A 172 -4.05 -9.43 23.39
C LYS A 172 -2.58 -9.82 23.57
N TYR A 173 -2.13 -9.82 24.81
CA TYR A 173 -0.75 -10.16 25.19
C TYR A 173 -0.32 -11.53 24.62
N GLY A 174 0.90 -11.58 24.09
CA GLY A 174 1.48 -12.79 23.50
C GLY A 174 1.17 -12.99 22.01
N MET A 175 0.53 -12.02 21.36
CA MET A 175 0.49 -11.96 19.89
C MET A 175 1.79 -11.32 19.39
N TYR A 176 2.50 -12.01 18.50
CA TYR A 176 3.78 -11.58 17.96
C TYR A 176 3.71 -11.48 16.43
N ASP A 177 4.56 -10.66 15.83
CA ASP A 177 4.65 -10.46 14.37
C ASP A 177 3.27 -10.18 13.72
N SER A 178 2.43 -9.39 14.39
CA SER A 178 1.06 -9.11 13.95
C SER A 178 0.93 -7.69 13.40
N THR A 179 0.45 -7.60 12.16
CA THR A 179 0.16 -6.31 11.51
C THR A 179 -0.97 -5.53 12.19
N GLU A 180 -1.93 -6.23 12.80
CA GLU A 180 -2.98 -5.64 13.62
C GLU A 180 -2.40 -5.05 14.91
N VAL A 181 -1.45 -5.74 15.54
CA VAL A 181 -0.75 -5.21 16.71
C VAL A 181 0.09 -3.99 16.34
N ALA A 182 0.80 -4.03 15.22
CA ALA A 182 1.54 -2.88 14.71
C ALA A 182 0.63 -1.66 14.47
N GLU A 183 -0.58 -1.88 13.96
CA GLU A 183 -1.59 -0.81 13.82
C GLU A 183 -2.09 -0.31 15.18
N LEU A 184 -2.34 -1.19 16.14
CA LEU A 184 -2.71 -0.78 17.51
C LEU A 184 -1.61 0.11 18.12
N GLN A 185 -0.34 -0.29 17.99
CA GLN A 185 0.82 0.46 18.49
C GLN A 185 0.95 1.83 17.83
N ARG A 186 0.69 1.92 16.52
CA ARG A 186 0.61 3.19 15.79
C ARG A 186 -0.45 4.10 16.39
N ARG A 187 -1.66 3.59 16.69
CA ARG A 187 -2.75 4.38 17.30
C ARG A 187 -2.50 4.75 18.75
N LEU A 188 -1.72 3.95 19.47
CA LEU A 188 -1.28 4.22 20.83
C LEU A 188 -0.10 5.20 20.89
N GLY A 189 0.57 5.46 19.76
CA GLY A 189 1.74 6.32 19.70
C GLY A 189 2.97 5.72 20.39
N ILE A 190 3.14 4.41 20.34
CA ILE A 190 4.29 3.69 20.92
C ILE A 190 5.15 3.04 19.82
N THR A 191 6.25 2.38 20.23
CA THR A 191 7.09 1.58 19.33
C THR A 191 6.23 0.58 18.55
N ILE A 192 6.45 0.53 17.24
CA ILE A 192 5.72 -0.34 16.31
C ILE A 192 6.61 -1.54 16.00
N ASP A 193 6.57 -2.56 16.84
CA ASP A 193 7.32 -3.81 16.67
C ASP A 193 6.42 -4.99 16.27
N GLY A 194 5.09 -4.80 16.25
CA GLY A 194 4.14 -5.87 15.92
C GLY A 194 3.90 -6.86 17.05
N ASP A 195 4.50 -6.63 18.21
CA ASP A 195 4.45 -7.52 19.36
C ASP A 195 3.58 -6.95 20.49
N PHE A 196 2.56 -7.72 20.88
CA PHE A 196 1.71 -7.38 21.99
C PHE A 196 2.38 -7.84 23.29
N GLY A 197 3.46 -7.14 23.65
CA GLY A 197 4.19 -7.32 24.89
C GLY A 197 3.70 -6.41 26.02
N GLN A 198 4.53 -6.29 27.07
CA GLN A 198 4.22 -5.50 28.26
C GLN A 198 4.02 -4.01 27.95
N GLN A 199 4.82 -3.45 27.03
CA GLN A 199 4.70 -2.05 26.60
C GLN A 199 3.34 -1.79 25.93
N THR A 200 2.95 -2.65 24.97
CA THR A 200 1.68 -2.57 24.26
C THR A 200 0.50 -2.70 25.21
N GLN A 201 0.54 -3.67 26.13
CA GLN A 201 -0.51 -3.86 27.12
C GLN A 201 -0.63 -2.66 28.08
N ALA A 202 0.48 -2.15 28.59
CA ALA A 202 0.48 -1.00 29.49
C ALA A 202 -0.05 0.27 28.81
N ALA A 203 0.35 0.51 27.56
CA ALA A 203 -0.14 1.63 26.76
C ALA A 203 -1.65 1.50 26.48
N LEU A 204 -2.12 0.31 26.10
CA LEU A 204 -3.54 0.05 25.90
C LEU A 204 -4.34 0.28 27.18
N PHE A 205 -3.86 -0.25 28.31
CA PHE A 205 -4.52 -0.07 29.60
C PHE A 205 -4.59 1.41 30.00
N LYS A 206 -3.51 2.16 29.79
CA LYS A 206 -3.48 3.61 30.02
C LYS A 206 -4.48 4.36 29.13
N ALA A 207 -4.62 3.97 27.86
CA ALA A 207 -5.46 4.66 26.89
C ALA A 207 -6.95 4.30 26.98
N LYS A 208 -7.28 3.05 27.36
CA LYS A 208 -8.63 2.47 27.23
C LYS A 208 -9.11 1.70 28.46
N GLY A 209 -8.27 1.48 29.47
CA GLY A 209 -8.62 0.71 30.67
C GLY A 209 -8.79 -0.80 30.44
N VAL A 210 -8.43 -1.30 29.26
CA VAL A 210 -8.57 -2.72 28.87
C VAL A 210 -7.20 -3.35 28.61
N LYS A 211 -7.12 -4.68 28.70
CA LYS A 211 -5.89 -5.46 28.46
C LYS A 211 -5.85 -6.15 27.10
N GLU A 212 -6.97 -6.13 26.39
CA GLU A 212 -7.16 -6.66 25.03
C GLU A 212 -8.20 -5.80 24.30
N ILE A 213 -8.13 -5.72 22.97
CA ILE A 213 -9.04 -4.90 22.18
C ILE A 213 -9.11 -5.35 20.72
N ALA A 214 -10.26 -5.20 20.08
CA ALA A 214 -10.35 -5.26 18.62
C ALA A 214 -10.14 -3.85 18.04
N LEU A 215 -9.39 -3.71 16.93
CA LEU A 215 -9.10 -2.39 16.34
C LEU A 215 -10.34 -1.61 15.91
N LYS A 216 -11.47 -2.26 15.65
CA LYS A 216 -12.76 -1.59 15.40
C LYS A 216 -13.33 -0.89 16.65
N SER A 217 -12.93 -1.34 17.84
CA SER A 217 -13.38 -0.85 19.14
C SER A 217 -12.39 0.12 19.78
N TYR A 218 -11.25 0.36 19.12
CA TYR A 218 -10.26 1.33 19.52
C TYR A 218 -10.69 2.74 19.12
#